data_AF-A0A7C3TRY0-F1
#
_entry.id   AF-A0A7C3TRY0-F1
#
_cell.length_a   1.000
_cell.length_b   1.000
_cell.length_c   1.000
_cell.angle_alpha   90.00
_cell.angle_beta   90.00
_cell.angle_gamma   90.00
#
_symmetry.space_group_name_H-M   'P 1'
#
loop_
_entity.id
_entity.type
_entity.pdbx_description
1 polymer ?
#
loop_
_entity_poly.entity_id
_entity_poly.type
_entity_poly.pdbx_seq_one_letter_code
_entity_poly.pdbx_strand_id
1 'polypeptide(L)'
;MGGSQEGTLVERISWDDFAARVQVLLPLLQGWNPDCIVAVNAEGLLLGGLVNRILQKEVRTMGVREEPWEILWEGIGNLQGKRVAMVSGRFLRESTQEKIEAFLKDRGALSVLKMVILGRKGDYSCFPEKTEKTLFPWEEHATR
;
A
#
# COMPACT_ATOMS: atom_id res chain seq x y z
N MET A 1 0.90 -0.68 -46.30
CA MET A 1 -0.07 -0.53 -45.21
C MET A 1 0.71 -0.63 -43.91
N GLY A 2 1.07 0.52 -43.32
CA GLY A 2 1.89 0.59 -42.12
C GLY A 2 1.01 0.38 -40.89
N GLY A 3 1.34 -0.62 -40.08
CA GLY A 3 0.70 -0.85 -38.80
C GLY A 3 1.04 0.28 -37.84
N SER A 4 0.04 1.11 -37.53
CA SER A 4 0.07 1.99 -36.37
C SER A 4 0.04 1.12 -35.11
N GLN A 5 1.20 0.90 -34.51
CA GLN A 5 1.26 0.54 -33.10
C GLN A 5 0.68 1.73 -32.33
N GLU A 6 -0.60 1.65 -31.96
CA GLU A 6 -1.17 2.50 -30.93
C GLU A 6 -0.43 2.19 -29.63
N GLY A 7 0.63 2.97 -29.36
CA GLY A 7 1.31 2.96 -28.09
C GLY A 7 0.25 3.24 -27.03
N THR A 8 -0.12 2.21 -26.27
CA THR A 8 -1.02 2.37 -25.13
C THR A 8 -0.33 3.34 -24.18
N LEU A 9 -0.82 4.57 -24.10
CA LEU A 9 -0.31 5.57 -23.15
C LEU A 9 -0.51 5.00 -21.75
N VAL A 10 0.58 4.52 -21.16
CA VAL A 10 0.58 4.08 -19.78
C VAL A 10 0.76 5.31 -18.91
N GLU A 11 -0.25 5.63 -18.13
CA GLU A 11 -0.19 6.69 -17.13
C GLU A 11 0.86 6.35 -16.07
N ARG A 12 1.67 7.34 -15.64
CA ARG A 12 2.67 7.20 -14.56
C ARG A 12 2.49 8.32 -13.54
N ILE A 13 2.62 7.98 -12.26
CA ILE A 13 2.70 8.97 -11.17
C ILE A 13 4.13 9.50 -11.06
N SER A 14 4.29 10.82 -10.90
CA SER A 14 5.60 11.41 -10.59
C SER A 14 5.97 11.26 -9.11
N TRP A 15 7.26 11.30 -8.77
CA TRP A 15 7.69 11.30 -7.36
C TRP A 15 7.11 12.47 -6.58
N ASP A 16 7.03 13.64 -7.20
CA ASP A 16 6.51 14.86 -6.58
C ASP A 16 5.01 14.73 -6.27
N ASP A 17 4.22 14.22 -7.22
CA ASP A 17 2.80 13.97 -6.99
C ASP A 17 2.60 12.96 -5.86
N PHE A 18 3.41 11.90 -5.83
CA PHE A 18 3.31 10.88 -4.79
C PHE A 18 3.64 11.47 -3.41
N ALA A 19 4.73 12.21 -3.29
CA ALA A 19 5.13 12.86 -2.03
C ALA A 19 4.08 13.88 -1.57
N ALA A 20 3.61 14.75 -2.47
CA ALA A 20 2.57 15.72 -2.16
C ALA A 20 1.27 15.05 -1.69
N ARG A 21 0.90 13.93 -2.31
CA ARG A 21 -0.30 13.22 -1.94
C ARG A 21 -0.20 12.53 -0.58
N VAL A 22 0.97 11.96 -0.26
CA VAL A 22 1.22 11.42 1.09
C VAL A 22 1.11 12.52 2.14
N GLN A 23 1.63 13.73 1.87
CA GLN A 23 1.50 14.88 2.77
C GLN A 23 0.04 15.27 3.07
N VAL A 24 -0.87 15.14 2.09
CA VAL A 24 -2.29 15.41 2.29
C VAL A 24 -2.95 14.39 3.24
N LEU A 25 -2.55 13.11 3.17
CA LEU A 25 -3.16 12.04 3.97
C LEU A 25 -2.56 11.90 5.38
N LEU A 26 -1.34 12.41 5.57
CA LEU A 26 -0.60 12.28 6.82
C LEU A 26 -1.36 12.78 8.06
N PRO A 27 -2.05 13.94 8.05
CA PRO A 27 -2.84 14.38 9.19
C PRO A 27 -3.95 13.39 9.60
N LEU A 28 -4.53 12.66 8.64
CA LEU A 28 -5.56 11.65 8.92
C LEU A 28 -4.97 10.46 9.67
N LEU A 29 -3.81 9.97 9.22
CA LEU A 29 -3.08 8.91 9.93
C LEU A 29 -2.60 9.39 11.31
N GLN A 30 -2.13 10.64 11.43
CA GLN A 30 -1.73 11.21 12.72
C GLN A 30 -2.90 11.27 13.71
N GLY A 31 -4.07 11.73 13.25
CA GLY A 31 -5.29 11.78 14.06
C GLY A 31 -5.77 10.39 14.49
N TRP A 32 -5.65 9.39 13.61
CA TRP A 32 -5.94 8.00 13.95
C TRP A 32 -4.91 7.38 14.90
N ASN A 33 -3.66 7.89 14.87
CA ASN A 33 -2.54 7.56 15.75
C ASN A 33 -2.24 6.05 15.82
N PRO A 34 -1.70 5.42 14.75
CA PRO A 34 -1.34 4.00 14.79
C PRO A 34 -0.26 3.70 15.83
N ASP A 35 -0.28 2.50 16.37
CA ASP A 35 0.78 2.00 17.27
C ASP A 35 1.96 1.44 16.47
N CYS A 36 1.70 0.89 15.29
CA CYS A 36 2.73 0.49 14.32
C CYS A 36 2.20 0.55 12.88
N ILE A 37 3.13 0.56 11.93
CA ILE A 37 2.86 0.46 10.49
C ILE A 37 3.23 -0.96 10.04
N VAL A 38 2.35 -1.61 9.27
CA VAL A 38 2.67 -2.86 8.59
C VAL A 38 2.75 -2.58 7.09
N ALA A 39 3.97 -2.60 6.55
CA ALA A 39 4.27 -2.45 5.14
C ALA A 39 4.13 -3.79 4.41
N VAL A 40 3.21 -3.83 3.45
CA VAL A 40 2.94 -4.99 2.59
C VAL A 40 3.67 -4.79 1.26
N ASN A 41 4.53 -5.75 0.91
CA ASN A 41 5.35 -5.74 -0.31
C ASN A 41 6.27 -4.50 -0.42
N ALA A 42 7.00 -4.40 -1.54
CA ALA A 42 7.99 -3.34 -1.75
C ALA A 42 7.36 -1.94 -1.79
N GLU A 43 6.16 -1.83 -2.35
CA GLU A 43 5.42 -0.58 -2.45
C GLU A 43 4.94 -0.09 -1.08
N GLY A 44 4.50 -1.02 -0.22
CA GLY A 44 4.16 -0.72 1.16
C GLY A 44 5.39 -0.25 1.96
N LEU A 45 6.59 -0.76 1.68
CA LEU A 45 7.81 -0.27 2.31
C LEU A 45 8.11 1.18 1.95
N LEU A 46 7.93 1.55 0.69
CA LEU A 46 8.13 2.93 0.23
C LEU A 46 7.11 3.88 0.86
N LEU A 47 5.82 3.53 0.81
CA LEU A 47 4.76 4.32 1.45
C LEU A 47 4.97 4.39 2.97
N GLY A 48 5.25 3.26 3.61
CA GLY A 48 5.51 3.15 5.04
C GLY A 48 6.72 3.98 5.47
N GLY A 49 7.80 3.99 4.68
CA GLY A 49 8.98 4.82 4.93
C GLY A 49 8.66 6.32 4.87
N LEU A 50 7.90 6.76 3.87
CA LEU A 50 7.48 8.16 3.75
C LEU A 50 6.57 8.58 4.91
N VAL A 51 5.60 7.74 5.26
CA VAL A 51 4.70 8.00 6.39
C VAL A 51 5.47 8.01 7.72
N ASN A 52 6.43 7.09 7.89
CA ASN A 52 7.19 6.94 9.12
C ASN A 52 8.13 8.12 9.42
N ARG A 53 8.58 8.85 8.38
CA ARG A 53 9.35 10.10 8.59
C ARG A 53 8.63 11.10 9.51
N ILE A 54 7.30 11.03 9.56
CA ILE A 54 6.46 11.94 10.33
C ILE A 54 5.81 11.23 11.53
N LEU A 55 5.29 10.02 11.36
CA LEU A 55 4.63 9.32 12.47
C LEU A 55 5.63 8.77 13.51
N GLN A 56 6.88 8.49 13.11
CA GLN A 56 7.93 7.90 13.93
C GLN A 56 7.46 6.64 14.69
N LYS A 57 6.75 5.77 13.98
CA LYS A 57 6.25 4.49 14.50
C LYS A 57 7.12 3.34 14.03
N GLU A 58 7.02 2.23 14.73
CA GLU A 58 7.65 0.98 14.29
C GLU A 58 7.09 0.56 12.93
N VAL A 59 7.96 0.33 11.95
CA VAL A 59 7.59 -0.22 10.63
C VAL A 59 7.91 -1.70 10.62
N ARG A 60 6.87 -2.50 10.50
CA ARG A 60 6.90 -3.96 10.36
C ARG A 60 6.57 -4.32 8.93
N THR A 61 7.01 -5.49 8.50
CA THR A 61 7.06 -5.75 7.05
C THR A 61 6.59 -7.17 6.76
N MET A 62 5.90 -7.35 5.64
CA MET A 62 5.50 -8.66 5.14
C MET A 62 5.50 -8.68 3.62
N GLY A 63 5.80 -9.84 3.06
CA GLY A 63 5.68 -10.12 1.63
C GLY A 63 4.52 -11.07 1.37
N VAL A 64 3.66 -10.72 0.42
CA VAL A 64 2.53 -11.53 -0.01
C VAL A 64 2.49 -11.65 -1.53
N ARG A 65 2.05 -12.80 -2.01
CA ARG A 65 1.63 -13.02 -3.39
C ARG A 65 0.11 -13.06 -3.42
N GLU A 66 -0.52 -12.29 -4.30
CA GLU A 66 -1.99 -12.27 -4.41
C GLU A 66 -2.52 -13.52 -5.15
N GLU A 67 -1.77 -14.00 -6.14
CA GLU A 67 -2.17 -15.10 -7.01
C GLU A 67 -1.00 -16.08 -7.30
N PRO A 68 -1.08 -17.32 -6.81
CA PRO A 68 -1.98 -17.78 -5.75
C PRO A 68 -1.71 -17.03 -4.43
N TRP A 69 -2.75 -16.86 -3.61
CA TRP A 69 -2.62 -16.20 -2.31
C TRP A 69 -1.63 -16.94 -1.42
N GLU A 70 -0.57 -16.26 -0.99
CA GLU A 70 0.46 -16.80 -0.11
C GLU A 70 1.19 -15.69 0.65
N ILE A 71 1.50 -15.94 1.92
CA ILE A 71 2.46 -15.12 2.68
C ILE A 71 3.85 -15.67 2.39
N LEU A 72 4.65 -14.92 1.63
CA LEU A 72 6.00 -15.31 1.24
C LEU A 72 6.98 -15.18 2.41
N TRP A 73 6.81 -14.14 3.23
CA TRP A 73 7.59 -13.90 4.43
C TRP A 73 6.89 -12.87 5.33
N GLU A 74 7.18 -12.89 6.63
CA GLU A 74 6.63 -11.92 7.59
C GLU A 74 7.64 -11.59 8.70
N GLY A 75 7.69 -10.31 9.08
CA GLY A 75 8.40 -9.80 10.24
C GLY A 75 7.47 -8.92 11.08
N ILE A 76 6.26 -9.41 11.36
CA ILE A 76 5.20 -8.64 12.03
C ILE A 76 5.16 -8.90 13.54
N GLY A 77 5.52 -10.10 13.99
CA GLY A 77 5.52 -10.43 15.42
C GLY A 77 4.13 -10.32 16.08
N ASN A 78 4.09 -9.91 17.36
CA ASN A 78 2.87 -9.80 18.15
C ASN A 78 2.18 -8.43 17.98
N LEU A 79 0.87 -8.42 17.70
CA LEU A 79 0.05 -7.22 17.51
C LEU A 79 -1.02 -7.03 18.61
N GLN A 80 -0.98 -7.82 19.69
CA GLN A 80 -1.99 -7.78 20.75
C GLN A 80 -2.32 -6.35 21.21
N GLY A 81 -3.57 -5.93 20.98
CA GLY A 81 -4.09 -4.63 21.41
C GLY A 81 -3.62 -3.43 20.58
N LYS A 82 -2.86 -3.64 19.50
CA LYS A 82 -2.31 -2.56 18.67
C LYS A 82 -3.28 -2.11 17.57
N ARG A 83 -3.34 -0.81 17.33
CA ARG A 83 -3.93 -0.17 16.15
C ARG A 83 -2.88 -0.15 15.05
N VAL A 84 -3.15 -0.85 13.96
CA VAL A 84 -2.18 -1.09 12.88
C VAL A 84 -2.54 -0.25 11.65
N ALA A 85 -1.59 0.53 11.14
CA ALA A 85 -1.71 1.10 9.80
C ALA A 85 -1.06 0.14 8.79
N MET A 86 -1.87 -0.63 8.07
CA MET A 86 -1.44 -1.46 6.96
C MET A 86 -1.27 -0.59 5.71
N VAL A 87 -0.06 -0.55 5.16
CA VAL A 87 0.28 0.24 3.96
C VAL A 87 0.69 -0.68 2.81
N SER A 88 0.17 -0.43 1.61
CA SER A 88 0.44 -1.23 0.41
C SER A 88 0.49 -0.35 -0.85
N GLY A 89 1.03 -0.86 -1.95
CA GLY A 89 0.99 -0.17 -3.25
C GLY A 89 -0.41 -0.16 -3.85
N ARG A 90 -0.89 -1.33 -4.19
CA ARG A 90 -2.22 -1.58 -4.78
C ARG A 90 -2.64 -2.99 -4.43
N PHE A 91 -3.93 -3.27 -4.49
CA PHE A 91 -4.46 -4.63 -4.40
C PHE A 91 -5.13 -4.99 -5.72
N LEU A 92 -4.72 -6.08 -6.35
CA LEU A 92 -5.38 -6.56 -7.57
C LEU A 92 -6.76 -7.15 -7.26
N ARG A 93 -6.94 -7.70 -6.05
CA ARG A 93 -8.22 -8.26 -5.59
C ARG A 93 -8.60 -7.72 -4.21
N GLU A 94 -9.89 -7.46 -4.01
CA GLU A 94 -10.43 -7.08 -2.69
C GLU A 94 -10.20 -8.19 -1.65
N SER A 95 -10.31 -9.45 -2.07
CA SER A 95 -10.08 -10.59 -1.18
C SER A 95 -8.64 -10.68 -0.65
N THR A 96 -7.64 -10.10 -1.32
CA THR A 96 -6.27 -10.03 -0.81
C THR A 96 -6.21 -9.13 0.42
N GLN A 97 -6.83 -7.95 0.35
CA GLN A 97 -6.87 -6.98 1.45
C GLN A 97 -7.54 -7.59 2.69
N GLU A 98 -8.67 -8.27 2.51
CA GLU A 98 -9.42 -8.93 3.59
C GLU A 98 -8.60 -10.06 4.25
N LYS A 99 -7.86 -10.83 3.45
CA LYS A 99 -7.00 -11.91 3.97
C LYS A 99 -5.84 -11.37 4.79
N ILE A 100 -5.20 -10.28 4.36
CA ILE A 100 -4.16 -9.63 5.16
C ILE A 100 -4.76 -9.07 6.44
N GLU A 101 -5.91 -8.39 6.37
CA GLU A 101 -6.58 -7.86 7.55
C GLU A 101 -6.93 -8.97 8.56
N ALA A 102 -7.48 -10.09 8.09
CA ALA A 102 -7.76 -11.26 8.93
C ALA A 102 -6.48 -11.79 9.58
N PHE A 103 -5.40 -11.96 8.80
CA PHE A 103 -4.11 -12.40 9.33
C PHE A 103 -3.57 -11.48 10.44
N LEU A 104 -3.70 -10.15 10.28
CA LEU A 104 -3.25 -9.19 11.29
C LEU A 104 -4.14 -9.24 12.56
N LYS A 105 -5.45 -9.43 12.40
CA LYS A 105 -6.38 -9.59 13.53
C LYS A 105 -6.13 -10.89 14.29
N ASP A 106 -5.80 -11.98 13.59
CA ASP A 106 -5.41 -13.26 14.20
C ASP A 106 -4.12 -13.14 15.03
N ARG A 107 -3.26 -12.17 14.70
CA ARG A 107 -2.07 -11.79 15.50
C ARG A 107 -2.38 -10.83 16.67
N GLY A 108 -3.66 -10.55 16.93
CA GLY A 108 -4.13 -9.76 18.06
C GLY A 108 -4.29 -8.26 17.78
N ALA A 109 -4.21 -7.80 16.53
CA ALA A 109 -4.44 -6.40 16.20
C ALA A 109 -5.86 -5.96 16.63
N LEU A 110 -5.94 -4.86 17.37
CA LEU A 110 -7.21 -4.29 17.83
C LEU A 110 -8.02 -3.72 16.66
N SER A 111 -7.33 -3.04 15.74
CA SER A 111 -7.91 -2.48 14.53
C SER A 111 -6.84 -2.34 13.44
N VAL A 112 -7.28 -2.39 12.19
CA VAL A 112 -6.41 -2.27 11.02
C VAL A 112 -6.96 -1.17 10.12
N LEU A 113 -6.18 -0.10 9.95
CA LEU A 113 -6.42 0.94 8.97
C LEU A 113 -5.61 0.63 7.72
N LYS A 114 -6.21 0.77 6.54
CA LYS A 114 -5.68 0.28 5.27
C LYS A 114 -5.41 1.47 4.37
N MET A 115 -4.14 1.71 4.07
CA MET A 115 -3.71 2.79 3.20
C MET A 115 -3.04 2.23 1.95
N VAL A 116 -3.46 2.68 0.78
CA VAL A 116 -2.90 2.25 -0.51
C VAL A 116 -2.35 3.44 -1.31
N ILE A 117 -1.42 3.18 -2.23
CA ILE A 117 -0.97 4.20 -3.19
C ILE A 117 -2.01 4.36 -4.30
N LEU A 118 -2.48 3.26 -4.91
CA LEU A 118 -3.38 3.27 -6.06
C LEU A 118 -4.70 2.53 -5.76
N GLY A 119 -5.77 3.01 -6.39
CA GLY A 119 -7.09 2.39 -6.34
C GLY A 119 -7.88 2.74 -5.08
N ARG A 120 -9.07 2.15 -4.93
CA ARG A 120 -10.04 2.50 -3.86
C ARG A 120 -10.19 1.42 -2.79
N LYS A 121 -9.35 0.38 -2.84
CA LYS A 121 -9.42 -0.80 -1.96
C LYS A 121 -8.71 -0.53 -0.61
N GLY A 122 -9.00 0.60 0.03
CA GLY A 122 -8.38 1.03 1.28
C GLY A 122 -9.22 2.10 1.97
N ASP A 123 -9.03 2.27 3.27
CA ASP A 123 -9.65 3.35 4.04
C ASP A 123 -9.12 4.70 3.54
N TYR A 124 -7.82 4.76 3.22
CA TYR A 124 -7.18 5.88 2.57
C TYR A 124 -6.45 5.44 1.30
N SER A 125 -6.46 6.31 0.29
CA SER A 125 -5.74 6.08 -0.96
C SER A 125 -5.05 7.36 -1.39
N CYS A 126 -3.79 7.25 -1.82
CA CYS A 126 -3.10 8.39 -2.40
C CYS A 126 -3.81 8.81 -3.70
N PHE A 127 -4.06 7.88 -4.61
CA PHE A 127 -4.68 8.17 -5.89
C PHE A 127 -5.92 7.28 -6.13
N PRO A 128 -7.05 7.59 -5.48
CA PRO A 128 -8.31 6.85 -5.67
C PRO A 128 -8.90 7.00 -7.08
N GLU A 129 -8.47 8.02 -7.82
CA GLU A 129 -8.87 8.29 -9.20
C GLU A 129 -8.05 7.50 -10.24
N LYS A 130 -6.87 7.00 -9.86
CA LYS A 130 -5.98 6.27 -10.76
C LYS A 130 -6.29 4.77 -10.74
N THR A 131 -6.07 4.12 -11.88
CA THR A 131 -6.34 2.69 -12.03
C THR A 131 -5.18 1.85 -11.49
N GLU A 132 -5.44 0.57 -11.23
CA GLU A 132 -4.39 -0.39 -10.86
C GLU A 132 -3.35 -0.62 -11.97
N LYS A 133 -3.58 -0.11 -13.19
CA LYS A 133 -2.63 -0.18 -14.32
C LYS A 133 -1.68 1.02 -14.38
N THR A 134 -1.94 2.06 -13.61
CA THR A 134 -1.09 3.26 -13.58
C THR A 134 0.26 2.94 -12.94
N LEU A 135 1.36 3.37 -13.54
CA LEU A 135 2.70 3.05 -13.03
C LEU A 135 3.09 3.91 -11.83
N PHE A 136 3.77 3.28 -10.88
CA PHE A 136 4.46 3.97 -9.81
C PHE A 136 5.68 4.75 -10.33
N PRO A 137 6.17 5.74 -9.57
CA PRO A 137 7.33 6.54 -9.97
C PRO A 137 8.62 5.73 -10.26
N TRP A 138 8.75 4.54 -9.66
CA TRP A 138 9.91 3.65 -9.80
C TRP A 138 9.74 2.55 -10.85
N GLU A 139 8.56 2.41 -11.46
CA GLU A 139 8.32 1.39 -12.47
C GLU A 139 8.73 1.91 -13.85
N GLU A 140 9.75 1.29 -14.44
CA GLU A 140 10.29 1.74 -15.74
C GLU A 140 9.37 1.35 -16.91
N HIS A 141 8.61 0.25 -16.80
CA HIS A 141 7.74 -0.28 -17.86
C HIS A 141 6.48 -0.91 -17.26
N ALA A 142 5.35 -0.84 -17.98
CA ALA A 142 4.21 -1.72 -17.69
C ALA A 142 4.50 -3.12 -18.21
N THR A 143 5.31 -3.88 -17.48
CA THR A 143 5.43 -5.31 -17.73
C THR A 143 4.11 -5.97 -17.33
N ARG A 144 3.32 -6.34 -18.35
CA ARG A 144 2.29 -7.38 -18.25
C ARG A 144 2.95 -8.74 -18.17
#